data_AF-A0A2V5JSJ1-F1
#
_entry.id   AF-A0A2V5JSJ1-F1
#
_cell.length_a   1.000
_cell.length_b   1.000
_cell.length_c   1.000
_cell.angle_alpha   90.00
_cell.angle_beta   90.00
_cell.angle_gamma   90.00
#
_symmetry.space_group_name_H-M   'P 1'
#
loop_
_entity.id
_entity.type
_entity.pdbx_description
1 polymer ?
#
loop_
_entity_poly.entity_id
_entity_poly.type
_entity_poly.pdbx_seq_one_letter_code
_entity_poly.pdbx_strand_id
1 'polypeptide(L)'
;AIQEIQSEIFDIVTLNAVWMCLASREACLKTLSEIARLLRSNGRLIASVTHPCFRACKFSGYSTDFNNRDYFNDGTLFNVTIRDGKRELHIVDTHWSLSAMSSQLNESGFVIENLYELPRSTSGSSQPDASLWLVIVARKL
;
A
#
# COMPACT_ATOMS: atom_id res chain seq x y z
N ALA A 1 9.35 -14.95 -26.58
CA ALA A 1 8.80 -13.60 -26.33
C ALA A 1 7.78 -13.72 -25.21
N ILE A 2 7.87 -12.89 -24.17
CA ILE A 2 6.80 -12.80 -23.17
C ILE A 2 5.61 -12.18 -23.89
N GLN A 3 4.46 -12.87 -23.95
CA GLN A 3 3.25 -12.29 -24.53
C GLN A 3 2.84 -11.08 -23.69
N GLU A 4 2.75 -9.91 -24.34
CA GLU A 4 2.21 -8.73 -23.70
C GLU A 4 0.75 -8.96 -23.32
N ILE A 5 0.40 -8.57 -22.10
CA ILE A 5 -0.96 -8.69 -21.60
C ILE A 5 -1.83 -7.65 -22.28
N GLN A 6 -2.93 -8.11 -22.89
CA GLN A 6 -3.91 -7.25 -23.56
C GLN A 6 -4.49 -6.20 -22.61
N SER A 7 -4.76 -5.00 -23.14
CA SER A 7 -5.41 -3.91 -22.39
C SER A 7 -6.87 -4.23 -22.09
N GLU A 8 -7.40 -3.66 -21.01
CA GLU A 8 -8.83 -3.65 -20.68
C GLU A 8 -9.47 -5.05 -20.56
N ILE A 9 -8.75 -6.01 -19.99
CA ILE A 9 -9.24 -7.38 -19.83
C ILE A 9 -9.68 -7.72 -18.41
N PHE A 10 -9.19 -7.00 -17.41
CA PHE A 10 -9.49 -7.28 -16.00
C PHE A 10 -10.58 -6.37 -15.44
N ASP A 11 -11.45 -6.95 -14.62
CA ASP A 11 -12.45 -6.20 -13.85
C ASP A 11 -11.82 -5.61 -12.57
N ILE A 12 -10.89 -6.34 -11.95
CA ILE A 12 -10.22 -5.97 -10.70
C ILE A 12 -8.73 -6.33 -10.77
N VAL A 13 -7.89 -5.45 -10.24
CA VAL A 13 -6.47 -5.72 -9.97
C VAL A 13 -6.19 -5.43 -8.49
N THR A 14 -5.39 -6.27 -7.85
CA THR A 14 -5.06 -6.12 -6.42
C THR A 14 -3.58 -5.87 -6.19
N LEU A 15 -3.23 -4.91 -5.32
CA LEU A 15 -1.87 -4.68 -4.82
C LEU A 15 -1.82 -4.97 -3.32
N ASN A 16 -1.48 -6.19 -2.94
CA ASN A 16 -1.41 -6.57 -1.52
C ASN A 16 0.01 -6.40 -0.99
N ALA A 17 0.24 -5.33 -0.23
CA ALA A 17 1.55 -5.00 0.34
C ALA A 17 2.66 -4.81 -0.72
N VAL A 18 2.31 -4.29 -1.91
CA VAL A 18 3.26 -4.09 -3.02
C VAL A 18 3.62 -2.61 -3.21
N TRP A 19 2.68 -1.69 -3.00
CA TRP A 19 2.89 -0.27 -3.33
C TRP A 19 4.02 0.35 -2.51
N MET A 20 4.12 0.03 -1.22
CA MET A 20 5.24 0.45 -0.37
C MET A 20 6.60 -0.12 -0.81
N CYS A 21 6.65 -1.16 -1.63
CA CYS A 21 7.91 -1.69 -2.16
C CYS A 21 8.40 -0.92 -3.39
N LEU A 22 7.62 0.05 -3.90
CA LEU A 22 7.99 0.88 -5.03
C LEU A 22 8.85 2.06 -4.55
N ALA A 23 10.15 1.99 -4.85
CA ALA A 23 11.19 2.89 -4.33
C ALA A 23 11.17 4.32 -4.88
N SER A 24 10.32 4.63 -5.86
CA SER A 24 10.21 5.98 -6.42
C SER A 24 8.80 6.31 -6.86
N ARG A 25 8.51 7.61 -6.96
CA ARG A 25 7.22 8.11 -7.42
C ARG A 25 6.98 7.71 -8.88
N GLU A 26 8.01 7.72 -9.71
CA GLU A 26 7.95 7.29 -11.11
C GLU A 26 7.61 5.81 -11.21
N ALA A 27 8.17 4.96 -10.34
CA ALA A 27 7.83 3.54 -10.26
C ALA A 27 6.36 3.35 -9.84
N CYS A 28 5.86 4.16 -8.89
CA CYS A 28 4.44 4.17 -8.51
C CYS A 28 3.55 4.53 -9.69
N LEU A 29 3.80 5.67 -10.34
CA LEU A 29 3.00 6.13 -11.48
C LEU A 29 3.04 5.15 -12.64
N LYS A 30 4.22 4.61 -12.98
CA LYS A 30 4.34 3.62 -14.05
C LYS A 30 3.52 2.36 -13.74
N THR A 31 3.59 1.87 -12.50
CA THR A 31 2.84 0.68 -12.08
C THR A 31 1.33 0.94 -12.09
N LEU A 32 0.88 2.05 -11.52
CA LEU A 32 -0.54 2.42 -11.47
C LEU A 32 -1.11 2.66 -12.87
N SER A 33 -0.39 3.39 -13.74
CA SER A 33 -0.82 3.62 -15.13
C SER A 33 -0.89 2.33 -15.94
N GLU A 34 0.02 1.38 -15.70
CA GLU A 34 -0.05 0.06 -16.32
C GLU A 34 -1.27 -0.74 -15.82
N ILE A 35 -1.59 -0.65 -14.52
CA ILE A 35 -2.81 -1.24 -13.98
C ILE A 35 -4.06 -0.60 -14.60
N ALA A 36 -4.08 0.73 -14.77
CA ALA A 36 -5.18 1.42 -15.45
C ALA A 36 -5.34 0.95 -16.90
N ARG A 37 -4.23 0.72 -17.63
CA ARG A 37 -4.27 0.15 -18.98
C ARG A 37 -4.93 -1.24 -19.01
N LEU A 38 -4.63 -2.07 -18.02
CA LEU A 38 -5.10 -3.44 -17.91
C LEU A 38 -6.57 -3.57 -17.48
N LEU A 39 -7.06 -2.60 -16.69
CA LEU A 39 -8.44 -2.57 -16.20
C LEU A 39 -9.42 -2.14 -17.30
N ARG A 40 -10.59 -2.78 -17.33
CA ARG A 40 -11.75 -2.31 -18.13
C ARG A 40 -12.23 -0.94 -17.66
N SER A 41 -13.04 -0.26 -18.46
CA SER A 41 -13.77 0.93 -18.00
C SER A 41 -14.57 0.60 -16.73
N ASN A 42 -14.48 1.47 -15.71
CA ASN A 42 -15.01 1.26 -14.36
C ASN A 42 -14.42 0.06 -13.59
N GLY A 43 -13.33 -0.53 -14.07
CA GLY A 43 -12.56 -1.52 -13.33
C GLY A 43 -11.95 -0.93 -12.06
N ARG A 44 -11.63 -1.79 -11.10
CA ARG A 44 -11.16 -1.38 -9.77
C ARG A 44 -9.74 -1.84 -9.45
N LEU A 45 -8.98 -0.93 -8.85
CA LEU A 45 -7.78 -1.26 -8.11
C LEU A 45 -8.15 -1.39 -6.63
N ILE A 46 -7.74 -2.50 -6.00
CA ILE A 46 -7.81 -2.69 -4.55
C ILE A 46 -6.37 -2.83 -4.03
N ALA A 47 -5.89 -1.84 -3.29
CA ALA A 47 -4.53 -1.85 -2.75
C ALA A 47 -4.55 -1.91 -1.23
N SER A 48 -3.78 -2.81 -0.63
CA SER A 48 -3.54 -2.83 0.81
C SER A 48 -2.11 -2.38 1.10
N VAL A 49 -1.96 -1.40 1.97
CA VAL A 49 -0.67 -0.87 2.42
C VAL A 49 -0.60 -0.89 3.95
N THR A 50 0.61 -0.95 4.50
CA THR A 50 0.80 -0.69 5.92
C THR A 50 0.43 0.76 6.19
N HIS A 51 -0.41 0.98 7.20
CA HIS A 51 -1.03 2.27 7.43
C HIS A 51 0.02 3.37 7.65
N PRO A 52 0.00 4.47 6.87
CA PRO A 52 1.06 5.47 6.92
C PRO A 52 1.10 6.23 8.27
N CYS A 53 -0.02 6.33 8.99
CA CYS A 53 -0.10 7.03 10.28
C CYS A 53 0.25 6.16 11.50
N PHE A 54 0.22 4.83 11.40
CA PHE A 54 0.32 3.93 12.57
C PHE A 54 1.65 3.14 12.62
N ARG A 55 2.68 3.63 11.92
CA ARG A 55 3.98 2.93 11.78
C ARG A 55 4.79 2.82 13.08
N ALA A 56 4.54 3.70 14.05
CA ALA A 56 5.18 3.65 15.37
C ALA A 56 4.60 2.56 16.30
N CYS A 57 3.48 1.94 15.94
CA CYS A 57 2.92 0.84 16.72
C CYS A 57 3.76 -0.41 16.52
N LYS A 58 4.27 -0.97 17.63
CA LYS A 58 5.00 -2.24 17.62
C LYS A 58 4.02 -3.39 17.72
N PHE A 59 4.03 -4.27 16.73
CA PHE A 59 3.26 -5.51 16.75
C PHE A 59 4.21 -6.68 16.99
N SER A 60 3.74 -7.74 17.65
CA SER A 60 4.59 -8.90 18.00
C SER A 60 5.29 -9.53 16.79
N GLY A 61 4.61 -9.56 15.63
CA GLY A 61 5.14 -10.09 14.37
C GLY A 61 5.63 -9.04 13.38
N TYR A 62 5.53 -7.75 13.68
CA TYR A 62 5.81 -6.68 12.72
C TYR A 62 6.32 -5.42 13.43
N SER A 63 7.49 -4.94 13.04
CA SER A 63 8.06 -3.68 13.53
C SER A 63 8.77 -2.92 12.43
N THR A 64 8.75 -1.60 12.51
CA THR A 64 9.49 -0.71 11.59
C THR A 64 10.41 0.20 12.37
N ASP A 65 11.46 0.70 11.73
CA ASP A 65 12.30 1.80 12.25
C ASP A 65 11.87 3.17 11.71
N PHE A 66 10.70 3.26 11.07
CA PHE A 66 10.20 4.50 10.49
C PHE A 66 10.03 5.59 11.57
N ASN A 67 10.59 6.75 11.31
CA ASN A 67 10.46 7.91 12.16
C ASN A 67 9.23 8.73 11.75
N ASN A 68 8.22 8.83 12.63
CA ASN A 68 6.98 9.55 12.35
C ASN A 68 7.17 11.04 11.99
N ARG A 69 8.32 11.65 12.31
CA ARG A 69 8.64 13.02 11.87
C ARG A 69 8.81 13.12 10.36
N ASP A 70 9.12 12.01 9.71
CA ASP A 70 9.31 11.89 8.26
C ASP A 70 7.99 11.59 7.52
N TYR A 71 6.83 11.72 8.18
CA TYR A 71 5.53 11.41 7.57
C TYR A 71 5.26 12.16 6.25
N PHE A 72 5.72 13.41 6.13
CA PHE A 72 5.57 14.20 4.90
C PHE A 72 6.79 14.11 3.97
N ASN A 73 7.79 13.32 4.32
CA ASN A 73 8.98 13.07 3.50
C ASN A 73 8.71 11.84 2.61
N ASP A 74 7.85 12.00 1.61
CA ASP A 74 7.51 10.96 0.66
C ASP A 74 8.75 10.38 -0.05
N GLY A 75 8.80 9.05 -0.21
CA GLY A 75 9.96 8.34 -0.75
C GLY A 75 11.01 7.94 0.30
N THR A 76 10.80 8.28 1.58
CA THR A 76 11.69 7.86 2.68
C THR A 76 11.72 6.34 2.79
N LEU A 77 12.92 5.76 2.69
CA LEU A 77 13.15 4.34 2.92
C LEU A 77 13.20 4.04 4.42
N PHE A 78 12.65 2.90 4.83
CA PHE A 78 12.71 2.43 6.21
C PHE A 78 12.77 0.90 6.26
N ASN A 79 13.37 0.37 7.31
CA ASN A 79 13.48 -1.06 7.54
C ASN A 79 12.20 -1.60 8.19
N VAL A 80 11.80 -2.77 7.73
CA VAL A 80 10.69 -3.55 8.29
C VAL A 80 11.25 -4.90 8.72
N THR A 81 10.88 -5.30 9.93
CA THR A 81 11.18 -6.63 10.46
C THR A 81 9.88 -7.39 10.70
N ILE A 82 9.75 -8.53 10.04
CA ILE A 82 8.61 -9.44 10.17
C ILE A 82 9.08 -10.69 10.92
N ARG A 83 8.31 -11.12 11.93
CA ARG A 83 8.65 -12.27 12.80
C ARG A 83 7.53 -13.29 12.79
N ASP A 84 7.88 -14.56 12.60
CA ASP A 84 6.94 -15.70 12.73
C ASP A 84 7.12 -16.48 14.06
N GLY A 85 7.91 -15.93 14.99
CA GLY A 85 8.29 -16.54 16.26
C GLY A 85 9.49 -17.50 16.17
N LYS A 86 9.94 -17.87 14.97
CA LYS A 86 11.13 -18.71 14.75
C LYS A 86 12.17 -18.05 13.84
N ARG A 87 11.74 -17.19 12.93
CA ARG A 87 12.56 -16.53 11.93
C ARG A 87 12.23 -15.04 11.89
N GLU A 88 13.24 -14.27 11.50
CA GLU A 88 13.10 -12.86 11.19
C GLU A 88 13.35 -12.64 9.69
N LEU A 89 12.50 -11.84 9.07
CA LEU A 89 12.66 -11.35 7.70
C LEU A 89 12.86 -9.84 7.78
N HIS A 90 13.92 -9.35 7.15
CA HIS A 90 14.20 -7.92 7.01
C HIS A 90 13.96 -7.49 5.57
N ILE A 91 13.11 -6.50 5.38
CA ILE A 91 12.83 -5.87 4.09
C ILE A 91 12.96 -4.36 4.22
N VAL A 92 13.17 -3.68 3.10
CA VAL A 92 13.16 -2.22 3.01
C VAL A 92 11.91 -1.81 2.26
N ASP A 93 11.10 -0.99 2.90
CA ASP A 93 9.90 -0.39 2.32
C ASP A 93 10.12 1.13 2.14
N THR A 94 9.25 1.72 1.33
CA THR A 94 9.21 3.13 0.98
C THR A 94 7.94 3.76 1.54
N HIS A 95 8.10 4.92 2.19
CA HIS A 95 7.00 5.65 2.78
C HIS A 95 6.31 6.54 1.75
N TRP A 96 4.98 6.45 1.72
CA TRP A 96 4.11 7.34 0.96
C TRP A 96 2.98 7.80 1.89
N SER A 97 2.83 9.11 2.01
CA SER A 97 1.73 9.75 2.73
C SER A 97 0.40 9.51 2.02
N LEU A 98 -0.73 9.71 2.73
CA LEU A 98 -2.06 9.67 2.12
C LEU A 98 -2.20 10.66 0.96
N SER A 99 -1.61 11.85 1.09
CA SER A 99 -1.60 12.87 0.04
C SER A 99 -0.84 12.39 -1.19
N ALA A 100 0.34 11.79 -1.02
CA ALA A 100 1.11 11.26 -2.14
C ALA A 100 0.38 10.12 -2.85
N MET A 101 -0.15 9.14 -2.10
CA MET A 101 -0.90 8.02 -2.69
C MET A 101 -2.15 8.51 -3.44
N SER A 102 -2.86 9.50 -2.89
CA SER A 102 -4.02 10.12 -3.56
C SER A 102 -3.62 10.82 -4.85
N SER A 103 -2.53 11.60 -4.85
CA SER A 103 -1.99 12.25 -6.05
C SER A 103 -1.57 11.24 -7.11
N GLN A 104 -0.84 10.21 -6.70
CA GLN A 104 -0.38 9.14 -7.58
C GLN A 104 -1.55 8.41 -8.27
N LEU A 105 -2.64 8.13 -7.53
CA LEU A 105 -3.85 7.54 -8.11
C LEU A 105 -4.50 8.46 -9.12
N ASN A 106 -4.71 9.72 -8.76
CA ASN A 106 -5.37 10.70 -9.62
C ASN A 106 -4.62 10.89 -10.93
N GLU A 107 -3.30 11.07 -10.86
CA GLU A 107 -2.44 11.24 -12.03
C GLU A 107 -2.38 10.00 -12.94
N SER A 108 -2.58 8.80 -12.37
CA SER A 108 -2.66 7.55 -13.12
C SER A 108 -4.08 7.20 -13.59
N GLY A 109 -5.04 8.12 -13.47
CA GLY A 109 -6.40 7.94 -14.00
C GLY A 109 -7.35 7.18 -13.09
N PHE A 110 -7.15 7.27 -11.76
CA PHE A 110 -8.05 6.68 -10.78
C PHE A 110 -8.73 7.74 -9.90
N VAL A 111 -9.93 7.40 -9.42
CA VAL A 111 -10.60 8.10 -8.33
C VAL A 111 -10.74 7.16 -7.14
N ILE A 112 -10.44 7.64 -5.94
CA ILE A 112 -10.66 6.88 -4.71
C ILE A 112 -12.17 6.77 -4.48
N GLU A 113 -12.68 5.55 -4.41
CA GLU A 113 -14.07 5.27 -4.03
C GLU A 113 -14.21 5.15 -2.51
N ASN A 114 -13.28 4.43 -1.86
CA ASN A 114 -13.33 4.16 -0.43
C ASN A 114 -11.93 3.93 0.16
N LEU A 115 -11.82 4.20 1.46
CA LEU A 115 -10.68 3.86 2.32
C LEU A 115 -11.20 3.03 3.50
N TYR A 116 -10.54 1.90 3.78
CA TYR A 116 -10.87 1.04 4.91
C TYR A 116 -9.66 0.86 5.81
N GLU A 117 -9.79 1.30 7.06
CA GLU A 117 -8.84 0.98 8.11
C GLU A 117 -9.26 -0.36 8.74
N LEU A 118 -8.43 -1.39 8.57
CA LEU A 118 -8.77 -2.72 9.05
C LEU A 118 -8.39 -2.85 10.54
N PRO A 119 -9.37 -3.00 11.44
CA PRO A 119 -9.08 -3.16 12.85
C PRO A 119 -8.30 -4.46 13.06
N ARG A 120 -7.37 -4.42 14.00
CA ARG A 120 -6.69 -5.65 14.44
C ARG A 120 -7.72 -6.57 15.09
N SER A 121 -7.66 -7.86 14.79
CA SER A 121 -8.40 -8.85 15.59
C SER A 121 -7.83 -8.84 17.01
N THR A 122 -8.55 -8.19 17.92
CA THR A 122 -8.28 -8.23 19.35
C THR A 122 -8.84 -9.55 19.84
N SER A 123 -8.00 -10.59 19.88
CA SER A 123 -8.32 -11.82 20.59
C SER A 123 -8.36 -11.57 22.12
N GLY A 124 -9.20 -10.63 22.57
CA GLY A 124 -9.43 -10.24 23.96
C GLY A 124 -8.44 -9.23 24.58
N SER A 125 -7.49 -8.65 23.85
CA SER A 125 -6.49 -7.73 24.42
C SER A 125 -6.91 -6.25 24.36
N SER A 126 -6.77 -5.53 25.48
CA SER A 126 -7.14 -4.12 25.66
C SER A 126 -6.07 -3.09 25.25
N GLN A 127 -5.16 -3.44 24.34
CA GLN A 127 -4.15 -2.48 23.85
C GLN A 127 -4.75 -1.57 22.76
N PRO A 128 -4.34 -0.28 22.69
CA PRO A 128 -4.91 0.67 21.75
C PRO A 128 -4.87 0.16 20.30
N ASP A 129 -6.04 0.18 19.67
CA ASP A 129 -6.38 -0.37 18.35
C ASP A 129 -5.81 0.48 17.22
N ALA A 130 -4.51 0.35 16.96
CA ALA A 130 -3.93 0.89 15.75
C ALA A 130 -4.14 -0.09 14.58
N SER A 131 -4.86 0.35 13.55
CA SER A 131 -5.06 -0.41 12.31
C SER A 131 -3.75 -0.50 11.54
N LEU A 132 -3.12 -1.67 11.52
CA LEU A 132 -1.86 -1.86 10.79
C LEU A 132 -2.03 -1.71 9.27
N TRP A 133 -3.23 -1.96 8.75
CA TRP A 133 -3.50 -2.00 7.32
C TRP A 133 -4.53 -0.97 6.92
N LEU A 134 -4.20 -0.25 5.84
CA LEU A 134 -5.12 0.58 5.08
C LEU A 134 -5.41 -0.10 3.75
N VAL A 135 -6.70 -0.23 3.42
CA VAL A 135 -7.14 -0.70 2.10
C VAL A 135 -7.73 0.48 1.34
N ILE A 136 -7.23 0.70 0.13
CA ILE A 136 -7.70 1.72 -0.81
C ILE A 136 -8.45 1.02 -1.92
N VAL A 137 -9.70 1.41 -2.14
CA VAL A 137 -10.47 1.00 -3.32
C VAL A 137 -10.56 2.19 -4.25
N ALA A 138 -10.01 2.05 -5.45
CA ALA A 138 -9.98 3.09 -6.46
C ALA A 138 -10.58 2.58 -7.78
N ARG A 139 -11.38 3.41 -8.43
CA ARG A 139 -12.02 3.13 -9.72
C ARG A 139 -11.26 3.82 -10.83
N LYS A 140 -11.01 3.10 -11.93
CA LYS A 140 -10.46 3.67 -13.18
C LYS A 140 -11.49 4.64 -13.79
N LEU A 141 -11.02 5.83 -14.16
CA LEU A 141 -11.78 6.85 -14.89
C LEU A 141 -12.04 6.46 -16.35
#